data_AF-A0A957W6Z1-F1
#
_entry.id   AF-A0A957W6Z1-F1
#
_cell.length_a   1.000
_cell.length_b   1.000
_cell.length_c   1.000
_cell.angle_alpha   90.00
_cell.angle_beta   90.00
_cell.angle_gamma   90.00
#
_symmetry.space_group_name_H-M   'P 1'
#
loop_
_entity.id
_entity.type
_entity.pdbx_description
1 polymer ?
#
loop_
_entity_poly.entity_id
_entity_poly.type
_entity_poly.pdbx_seq_one_letter_code
_entity_poly.pdbx_strand_id
1 'polypeptide(L)'
;MSGKRLKGWGSLLLLLAIPFSVGLTCSQPVQSSGDLFAERGLEAYDSGDYTRAIQQFKLAIDAGMTTHDLAEIYTMMGTAFDRLDQFDEALAAHKRAVELDPESFRAWNNLGIAYFYLGQLNEAESSQKRAINLKPDYALAYASLGAVYVSRNEPDAAMQVLAEAIRLDETIATAHANLALAYALAGQFDAAEASLQRAIGLGYENGAVVQQQINDLKSQ
;
A
#
# COMPACT_ATOMS: atom_id res chain seq x y z
N MET A 1 -8.24 72.12 -45.04
CA MET A 1 -8.62 73.19 -44.10
C MET A 1 -8.58 72.60 -42.68
N SER A 2 -7.42 72.27 -42.11
CA SER A 2 -6.54 73.12 -41.28
C SER A 2 -7.27 74.04 -40.30
N GLY A 3 -7.56 73.54 -39.10
CA GLY A 3 -7.87 74.34 -37.91
C GLY A 3 -6.69 74.27 -36.94
N LYS A 4 -6.04 75.41 -36.68
CA LYS A 4 -4.86 75.56 -35.81
C LYS A 4 -5.28 75.81 -34.34
N ARG A 5 -4.65 75.04 -33.44
CA ARG A 5 -4.00 75.38 -32.14
C ARG A 5 -3.83 76.91 -31.87
N LEU A 6 -3.88 77.51 -30.66
CA LEU A 6 -3.41 77.20 -29.28
C LEU A 6 -3.78 78.41 -28.36
N LYS A 7 -3.89 78.23 -27.02
CA LYS A 7 -3.08 78.96 -25.97
C LYS A 7 -3.58 78.80 -24.52
N GLY A 8 -2.61 78.60 -23.61
CA GLY A 8 -2.63 78.83 -22.15
C GLY A 8 -2.14 77.59 -21.37
N TRP A 9 -0.89 77.37 -20.95
CA TRP A 9 0.14 78.07 -20.12
C TRP A 9 -0.12 78.09 -18.60
N GLY A 10 0.75 77.39 -17.85
CA GLY A 10 0.99 77.45 -16.38
C GLY A 10 0.20 76.41 -15.58
N SER A 11 0.75 75.53 -14.73
CA SER A 11 1.99 75.60 -13.96
C SER A 11 2.55 74.23 -13.54
N LEU A 12 3.87 74.11 -13.66
CA LEU A 12 4.90 73.42 -12.87
C LEU A 12 4.55 72.50 -11.65
N LEU A 13 5.06 71.26 -11.74
CA LEU A 13 5.95 70.49 -10.83
C LEU A 13 5.63 70.33 -9.33
N LEU A 14 5.48 69.07 -8.89
CA LEU A 14 6.32 68.50 -7.81
C LEU A 14 6.38 66.95 -7.89
N LEU A 15 7.60 66.47 -8.09
CA LEU A 15 8.05 65.08 -7.99
C LEU A 15 8.04 64.62 -6.52
N LEU A 16 7.50 63.43 -6.25
CA LEU A 16 8.01 62.55 -5.20
C LEU A 16 8.21 61.14 -5.76
N ALA A 17 9.33 60.56 -5.33
CA ALA A 17 9.99 59.40 -5.89
C ALA A 17 9.81 58.16 -4.99
N ILE A 18 9.64 56.99 -5.63
CA ILE A 18 10.21 55.65 -5.27
C ILE A 18 9.56 54.94 -4.05
N PRO A 19 9.38 53.58 -4.00
CA PRO A 19 10.10 52.54 -4.75
C PRO A 19 9.30 51.43 -5.44
N PHE A 20 10.02 50.83 -6.39
CA PHE A 20 10.08 49.42 -6.75
C PHE A 20 9.63 48.45 -5.63
N SER A 21 8.59 47.67 -5.90
CA SER A 21 8.45 46.33 -5.32
C SER A 21 8.16 45.37 -6.46
N VAL A 22 9.23 44.82 -7.04
CA VAL A 22 9.15 43.52 -7.72
C VAL A 22 8.81 42.54 -6.60
N GLY A 23 7.52 42.33 -6.38
CA GLY A 23 7.04 41.17 -5.65
C GLY A 23 7.44 39.96 -6.46
N LEU A 24 8.54 39.32 -6.08
CA LEU A 24 8.73 37.90 -6.29
C LEU A 24 7.57 37.21 -5.58
N THR A 25 6.41 37.11 -6.24
CA THR A 25 5.49 36.03 -5.93
C THR A 25 6.21 34.78 -6.43
N CYS A 26 6.99 34.16 -5.55
CA CYS A 26 7.04 32.71 -5.54
C CYS A 26 5.58 32.26 -5.44
N SER A 27 4.93 32.06 -6.58
CA SER A 27 3.67 31.34 -6.63
C SER A 27 4.02 29.90 -6.27
N GLN A 28 4.09 29.62 -4.98
CA GLN A 28 3.83 28.26 -4.52
C GLN A 28 2.48 27.90 -5.15
N PRO A 29 2.37 26.78 -5.87
CA PRO A 29 1.07 26.36 -6.40
C PRO A 29 0.10 26.38 -5.22
N VAL A 30 -1.02 27.09 -5.38
CA VAL A 30 -2.06 27.13 -4.34
C VAL A 30 -2.55 25.70 -4.20
N GLN A 31 -2.13 25.00 -3.15
CA GLN A 31 -2.63 23.67 -2.82
C GLN A 31 -4.15 23.77 -2.74
N SER A 32 -4.84 22.89 -3.46
CA SER A 32 -6.29 22.78 -3.30
C SER A 32 -6.60 22.31 -1.87
N SER A 33 -7.82 22.55 -1.41
CA SER A 33 -8.26 21.95 -0.14
C SER A 33 -8.10 20.43 -0.15
N GLY A 34 -8.26 19.78 -1.31
CA GLY A 34 -8.03 18.34 -1.48
C GLY A 34 -6.57 17.95 -1.29
N ASP A 35 -5.62 18.71 -1.85
CA ASP A 35 -4.19 18.40 -1.71
C ASP A 35 -3.71 18.53 -0.26
N LEU A 36 -4.20 19.52 0.48
CA LEU A 36 -3.90 19.67 1.91
C LEU A 36 -4.44 18.49 2.74
N PHE A 37 -5.63 18.00 2.41
CA PHE A 37 -6.17 16.81 3.08
C PHE A 37 -5.35 15.56 2.72
N ALA A 38 -4.90 15.43 1.47
CA ALA A 38 -4.03 14.32 1.09
C ALA A 38 -2.73 14.31 1.90
N GLU A 39 -2.05 15.47 2.00
CA GLU A 39 -0.81 15.61 2.79
C GLU A 39 -1.01 15.24 4.26
N ARG A 40 -2.08 15.73 4.89
CA ARG A 40 -2.41 15.35 6.28
C ARG A 40 -2.73 13.88 6.44
N GLY A 41 -3.30 13.26 5.41
CA GLY A 41 -3.56 11.83 5.37
C GLY A 41 -2.27 11.02 5.33
N LEU A 42 -1.31 11.44 4.50
CA LEU A 42 0.03 10.84 4.43
C LEU A 42 0.77 10.97 5.76
N GLU A 43 0.79 12.18 6.35
CA GLU A 43 1.41 12.41 7.65
C GLU A 43 0.80 11.53 8.75
N ALA A 44 -0.54 11.44 8.79
CA ALA A 44 -1.24 10.58 9.74
C ALA A 44 -0.90 9.10 9.50
N TYR A 45 -0.85 8.66 8.24
CA TYR A 45 -0.49 7.30 7.87
C TYR A 45 0.91 6.92 8.34
N ASP A 46 1.89 7.80 8.10
CA ASP A 46 3.28 7.60 8.50
C ASP A 46 3.44 7.57 10.02
N SER A 47 2.59 8.33 10.74
CA SER A 47 2.53 8.28 12.21
C SER A 47 1.82 7.05 12.77
N GLY A 48 1.20 6.21 11.93
CA GLY A 48 0.40 5.06 12.33
C GLY A 48 -1.02 5.40 12.82
N ASP A 49 -1.46 6.66 12.72
CA ASP A 49 -2.84 7.07 12.99
C ASP A 49 -3.72 6.76 11.77
N TYR A 50 -3.98 5.47 11.58
CA TYR A 50 -4.72 4.95 10.42
C TYR A 50 -6.15 5.51 10.34
N THR A 51 -6.81 5.68 11.49
CA THR A 51 -8.16 6.26 11.56
C THR A 51 -8.18 7.69 11.00
N ARG A 52 -7.23 8.53 11.44
CA ARG A 52 -7.11 9.89 10.92
C ARG A 52 -6.68 9.90 9.47
N ALA A 53 -5.75 9.03 9.06
CA ALA A 53 -5.31 8.91 7.68
C ALA A 53 -6.50 8.66 6.75
N ILE A 54 -7.31 7.65 7.05
CA ILE A 54 -8.53 7.31 6.30
C ILE A 54 -9.48 8.50 6.21
N GLN A 55 -9.69 9.23 7.32
CA GLN A 55 -10.57 10.39 7.33
C GLN A 55 -10.06 11.50 6.41
N GLN A 56 -8.76 11.81 6.48
CA GLN A 56 -8.15 12.85 5.65
C GLN A 56 -8.15 12.46 4.18
N PHE A 57 -7.87 11.20 3.84
CA PHE A 57 -7.95 10.72 2.45
C PHE A 57 -9.37 10.82 1.87
N LYS A 58 -10.41 10.50 2.66
CA LYS A 58 -11.80 10.70 2.22
C LYS A 58 -12.10 12.17 1.91
N LEU A 59 -11.69 13.08 2.79
CA LEU A 59 -11.83 14.53 2.56
C LEU A 59 -11.04 15.00 1.33
N ALA A 60 -9.86 14.43 1.08
CA ALA A 60 -9.05 14.75 -0.09
C ALA A 60 -9.76 14.38 -1.40
N ILE A 61 -10.36 13.19 -1.44
CA ILE A 61 -11.14 12.69 -2.57
C ILE A 61 -12.38 13.57 -2.79
N ASP A 62 -13.15 13.85 -1.73
CA ASP A 62 -14.37 14.67 -1.81
C ASP A 62 -14.08 16.12 -2.25
N ALA A 63 -12.91 16.65 -1.88
CA ALA A 63 -12.47 18.00 -2.25
C ALA A 63 -11.76 18.07 -3.61
N GLY A 64 -11.65 16.96 -4.34
CA GLY A 64 -11.09 16.93 -5.70
C GLY A 64 -9.58 17.19 -5.75
N MET A 65 -8.79 16.44 -4.97
CA MET A 65 -7.32 16.48 -5.02
C MET A 65 -6.77 16.29 -6.45
N THR A 66 -5.62 16.89 -6.74
CA THR A 66 -5.02 16.89 -8.10
C THR A 66 -3.55 16.49 -8.15
N THR A 67 -2.88 16.51 -7.00
CA THR A 67 -1.41 16.30 -6.91
C THR A 67 -1.01 14.85 -6.63
N HIS A 68 -1.91 14.04 -6.08
CA HIS A 68 -1.63 12.68 -5.65
C HIS A 68 -2.37 11.67 -6.54
N ASP A 69 -1.75 10.51 -6.77
CA ASP A 69 -2.40 9.43 -7.52
C ASP A 69 -3.54 8.82 -6.69
N LEU A 70 -4.75 8.84 -7.26
CA LEU A 70 -5.93 8.27 -6.62
C LEU A 70 -5.75 6.76 -6.37
N ALA A 71 -5.06 6.03 -7.23
CA ALA A 71 -4.77 4.61 -7.04
C ALA A 71 -3.89 4.37 -5.81
N GLU A 72 -2.89 5.22 -5.59
CA GLU A 72 -2.01 5.16 -4.43
C GLU A 72 -2.78 5.47 -3.15
N ILE A 73 -3.61 6.51 -3.14
CA ILE A 73 -4.44 6.87 -1.98
C ILE A 73 -5.39 5.72 -1.61
N TYR A 74 -6.05 5.08 -2.58
CA TYR A 74 -6.88 3.90 -2.29
C TYR A 74 -6.05 2.71 -1.78
N THR A 75 -4.83 2.51 -2.29
CA THR A 75 -3.91 1.48 -1.76
C THR A 75 -3.57 1.75 -0.30
N MET A 76 -3.24 3.00 0.05
CA MET A 76 -2.93 3.41 1.42
C MET A 76 -4.14 3.28 2.35
N MET A 77 -5.32 3.72 1.90
CA MET A 77 -6.57 3.53 2.64
C MET A 77 -6.85 2.05 2.89
N GLY A 78 -6.67 1.19 1.88
CA GLY A 78 -6.85 -0.26 2.03
C GLY A 78 -5.90 -0.85 3.05
N THR A 79 -4.61 -0.49 3.01
CA THR A 79 -3.64 -0.94 4.03
C THR A 79 -3.96 -0.39 5.42
N ALA A 80 -4.45 0.85 5.52
CA ALA A 80 -4.88 1.43 6.79
C ALA A 80 -6.08 0.66 7.38
N PHE A 81 -7.05 0.26 6.55
CA PHE A 81 -8.15 -0.61 6.96
C PHE A 81 -7.67 -2.00 7.38
N ASP A 82 -6.73 -2.62 6.65
CA ASP A 82 -6.12 -3.90 7.04
C ASP A 82 -5.46 -3.83 8.43
N ARG A 83 -4.79 -2.72 8.74
CA ARG A 83 -4.15 -2.49 10.06
C ARG A 83 -5.16 -2.28 11.20
N LEU A 84 -6.41 -1.98 10.87
CA LEU A 84 -7.52 -1.83 11.81
C LEU A 84 -8.43 -3.07 11.81
N ASP A 85 -8.02 -4.17 11.16
CA ASP A 85 -8.81 -5.40 10.98
C ASP A 85 -10.17 -5.18 10.28
N GLN A 86 -10.28 -4.09 9.50
CA GLN A 86 -11.49 -3.73 8.74
C GLN A 86 -11.41 -4.28 7.31
N PHE A 87 -11.45 -5.61 7.19
CA PHE A 87 -11.14 -6.30 5.93
C PHE A 87 -12.13 -6.05 4.79
N ASP A 88 -13.41 -5.80 5.08
CA ASP A 88 -14.41 -5.48 4.05
C ASP A 88 -14.14 -4.11 3.39
N GLU A 89 -13.84 -3.10 4.20
CA GLU A 89 -13.46 -1.77 3.71
C GLU A 89 -12.10 -1.80 3.00
N ALA A 90 -11.14 -2.59 3.51
CA ALA A 90 -9.86 -2.82 2.86
C ALA A 90 -10.04 -3.42 1.46
N LEU A 91 -10.89 -4.45 1.35
CA LEU A 91 -11.23 -5.08 0.08
C LEU A 91 -11.81 -4.07 -0.92
N ALA A 92 -12.75 -3.23 -0.48
CA ALA A 92 -13.35 -2.20 -1.35
C ALA A 92 -12.31 -1.18 -1.83
N ALA A 93 -11.41 -0.74 -0.95
CA ALA A 93 -10.35 0.20 -1.29
C ALA A 93 -9.34 -0.41 -2.26
N HIS A 94 -8.85 -1.64 -2.01
CA HIS A 94 -7.90 -2.32 -2.90
C HIS A 94 -8.51 -2.65 -4.26
N LYS A 95 -9.80 -3.01 -4.32
CA LYS A 95 -10.53 -3.15 -5.60
C LYS A 95 -10.49 -1.85 -6.40
N ARG A 96 -10.75 -0.72 -5.73
CA ARG A 96 -10.71 0.58 -6.39
C ARG A 96 -9.30 0.95 -6.85
N ALA A 97 -8.28 0.61 -6.08
CA ALA A 97 -6.88 0.81 -6.46
C ALA A 97 -6.52 0.05 -7.76
N VAL A 98 -6.86 -1.24 -7.87
CA VAL A 98 -6.55 -2.03 -9.09
C VAL A 98 -7.40 -1.64 -10.30
N GLU A 99 -8.59 -1.08 -10.10
CA GLU A 99 -9.39 -0.50 -11.19
C GLU A 99 -8.76 0.77 -11.76
N LEU A 100 -8.10 1.56 -10.92
CA LEU A 100 -7.45 2.81 -11.29
C LEU A 100 -6.06 2.55 -11.89
N ASP A 101 -5.30 1.63 -11.29
CA ASP A 101 -4.00 1.17 -11.79
C ASP A 101 -3.95 -0.37 -11.84
N PRO A 102 -4.33 -0.99 -12.98
CA PRO A 102 -4.32 -2.43 -13.15
C PRO A 102 -2.92 -3.04 -13.29
N GLU A 103 -1.87 -2.23 -13.38
CA GLU A 103 -0.47 -2.66 -13.51
C GLU A 103 0.30 -2.56 -12.18
N SER A 104 -0.34 -2.08 -11.11
CA SER A 104 0.24 -2.06 -9.77
C SER A 104 0.28 -3.45 -9.14
N PHE A 105 1.44 -4.12 -9.22
CA PHE A 105 1.65 -5.41 -8.54
C PHE A 105 1.42 -5.33 -7.02
N ARG A 106 1.67 -4.16 -6.39
CA ARG A 106 1.44 -3.94 -4.95
C ARG A 106 -0.04 -3.92 -4.62
N ALA A 107 -0.85 -3.21 -5.43
CA ALA A 107 -2.30 -3.17 -5.25
C ALA A 107 -2.91 -4.57 -5.42
N TRP A 108 -2.48 -5.33 -6.43
CA TRP A 108 -2.90 -6.73 -6.62
C TRP A 108 -2.51 -7.62 -5.45
N ASN A 109 -1.30 -7.48 -4.92
CA ASN A 109 -0.87 -8.25 -3.75
C ASN A 109 -1.75 -7.93 -2.52
N ASN A 110 -2.01 -6.66 -2.25
CA ASN A 110 -2.81 -6.26 -1.09
C ASN A 110 -4.28 -6.67 -1.25
N LEU A 111 -4.82 -6.60 -2.47
CA LEU A 111 -6.15 -7.10 -2.78
C LEU A 111 -6.30 -8.59 -2.42
N GLY A 112 -5.33 -9.42 -2.80
CA GLY A 112 -5.40 -10.84 -2.44
C GLY A 112 -5.16 -11.14 -0.97
N ILE A 113 -4.41 -10.29 -0.25
CA ILE A 113 -4.33 -10.37 1.22
C ILE A 113 -5.70 -10.10 1.84
N ALA A 114 -6.42 -9.07 1.40
CA ALA A 114 -7.76 -8.79 1.89
C ALA A 114 -8.74 -9.94 1.59
N TYR A 115 -8.68 -10.51 0.37
CA TYR A 115 -9.45 -11.72 0.04
C TYR A 115 -9.11 -12.91 0.94
N PHE A 116 -7.83 -13.12 1.27
CA PHE A 116 -7.40 -14.20 2.15
C PHE A 116 -8.00 -14.07 3.55
N TYR A 117 -7.95 -12.88 4.17
CA TYR A 117 -8.53 -12.65 5.49
C TYR A 117 -10.06 -12.80 5.51
N LEU A 118 -10.73 -12.55 4.39
CA LEU A 118 -12.17 -12.79 4.21
C LEU A 118 -12.51 -14.25 3.85
N GLY A 119 -11.51 -15.15 3.77
CA GLY A 119 -11.70 -16.56 3.41
C GLY A 119 -12.00 -16.80 1.92
N GLN A 120 -11.88 -15.78 1.07
CA GLN A 120 -12.12 -15.84 -0.37
C GLN A 120 -10.85 -16.32 -1.10
N LEU A 121 -10.49 -17.59 -0.86
CA LEU A 121 -9.18 -18.12 -1.24
C LEU A 121 -8.95 -18.18 -2.77
N ASN A 122 -10.01 -18.34 -3.58
CA ASN A 122 -9.92 -18.36 -5.05
C ASN A 122 -9.54 -17.00 -5.61
N GLU A 123 -10.17 -15.96 -5.10
CA GLU A 123 -9.92 -14.57 -5.46
C GLU A 123 -8.54 -14.12 -4.96
N ALA A 124 -8.13 -14.59 -3.77
CA ALA A 124 -6.78 -14.38 -3.25
C ALA A 124 -5.70 -14.98 -4.17
N GLU A 125 -5.85 -16.25 -4.58
CA GLU A 125 -4.92 -16.88 -5.52
C GLU A 125 -4.85 -16.13 -6.86
N SER A 126 -5.99 -15.74 -7.43
CA SER A 126 -6.04 -15.01 -8.70
C SER A 126 -5.29 -13.68 -8.61
N SER A 127 -5.50 -12.94 -7.51
CA SER A 127 -4.84 -11.66 -7.25
C SER A 127 -3.33 -11.83 -7.10
N GLN A 128 -2.89 -12.89 -6.42
CA GLN A 128 -1.47 -13.15 -6.18
C GLN A 128 -0.76 -13.58 -7.45
N LYS A 129 -1.39 -14.42 -8.28
CA LYS A 129 -0.88 -14.75 -9.61
C LYS A 129 -0.78 -13.52 -10.50
N ARG A 130 -1.74 -12.58 -10.42
CA ARG A 130 -1.66 -11.31 -11.16
C ARG A 130 -0.49 -10.45 -10.68
N ALA A 131 -0.27 -10.33 -9.36
CA ALA A 131 0.89 -9.62 -8.81
C ALA A 131 2.23 -10.24 -9.27
N ILE A 132 2.33 -11.58 -9.26
CA ILE A 132 3.51 -12.32 -9.72
C ILE A 132 3.74 -12.10 -11.22
N ASN A 133 2.69 -12.14 -12.05
CA ASN A 133 2.81 -11.91 -13.49
C ASN A 133 3.30 -10.50 -13.81
N LEU A 134 2.86 -9.50 -13.04
CA LEU A 134 3.30 -8.11 -13.19
C LEU A 134 4.73 -7.89 -12.67
N LYS A 135 5.10 -8.59 -11.59
CA LYS A 135 6.44 -8.51 -10.99
C LYS A 135 6.93 -9.89 -10.51
N PRO A 136 7.62 -10.67 -11.38
CA PRO A 136 8.06 -12.03 -11.05
C PRO A 136 9.12 -12.15 -9.95
N ASP A 137 9.81 -11.06 -9.62
CA ASP A 137 10.81 -10.99 -8.54
C ASP A 137 10.21 -10.48 -7.21
N TYR A 138 8.89 -10.33 -7.11
CA TYR A 138 8.23 -9.87 -5.88
C TYR A 138 7.95 -11.03 -4.92
N ALA A 139 8.95 -11.33 -4.08
CA ALA A 139 8.93 -12.44 -3.13
C ALA A 139 7.69 -12.50 -2.21
N LEU A 140 7.16 -11.34 -1.78
CA LEU A 140 5.99 -11.27 -0.91
C LEU A 140 4.72 -11.86 -1.55
N ALA A 141 4.53 -11.72 -2.87
CA ALA A 141 3.37 -12.31 -3.54
C ALA A 141 3.44 -13.84 -3.57
N TYR A 142 4.64 -14.41 -3.70
CA TYR A 142 4.85 -15.86 -3.56
C TYR A 142 4.59 -16.34 -2.13
N ALA A 143 5.04 -15.59 -1.12
CA ALA A 143 4.78 -15.92 0.28
C ALA A 143 3.27 -15.90 0.61
N SER A 144 2.53 -14.90 0.11
CA SER A 144 1.08 -14.82 0.23
C SER A 144 0.36 -15.94 -0.53
N LEU A 145 0.82 -16.30 -1.74
CA LEU A 145 0.27 -17.44 -2.47
C LEU A 145 0.50 -18.77 -1.73
N GLY A 146 1.66 -18.92 -1.10
CA GLY A 146 1.94 -20.06 -0.22
C GLY A 146 0.98 -20.16 0.96
N ALA A 147 0.64 -19.03 1.58
CA ALA A 147 -0.36 -18.99 2.65
C ALA A 147 -1.74 -19.49 2.15
N VAL A 148 -2.15 -19.09 0.94
CA VAL A 148 -3.40 -19.57 0.31
C VAL A 148 -3.39 -21.09 0.16
N TYR A 149 -2.30 -21.68 -0.32
CA TYR A 149 -2.18 -23.13 -0.49
C TYR A 149 -2.13 -23.89 0.84
N VAL A 150 -1.46 -23.34 1.87
CA VAL A 150 -1.52 -23.88 3.23
C VAL A 150 -2.96 -23.90 3.75
N SER A 151 -3.71 -22.81 3.60
CA SER A 151 -5.11 -22.73 4.04
C SER A 151 -6.05 -23.67 3.29
N ARG A 152 -5.70 -24.10 2.07
CA ARG A 152 -6.44 -25.11 1.32
C ARG A 152 -5.98 -26.55 1.58
N ASN A 153 -5.01 -26.77 2.46
CA ASN A 153 -4.40 -28.07 2.68
C ASN A 153 -3.74 -28.66 1.41
N GLU A 154 -3.06 -27.81 0.63
CA GLU A 154 -2.34 -28.16 -0.59
C GLU A 154 -0.81 -28.04 -0.36
N PRO A 155 -0.19 -28.94 0.45
CA PRO A 155 1.17 -28.75 0.93
C PRO A 155 2.23 -28.75 -0.18
N ASP A 156 2.06 -29.58 -1.22
CA ASP A 156 3.03 -29.65 -2.32
C ASP A 156 3.10 -28.33 -3.12
N ALA A 157 1.94 -27.73 -3.40
CA ALA A 157 1.87 -26.44 -4.07
C ALA A 157 2.42 -25.31 -3.18
N ALA A 158 2.10 -25.34 -1.89
CA ALA A 158 2.62 -24.39 -0.91
C ALA A 158 4.16 -24.43 -0.84
N MET A 159 4.75 -25.62 -0.70
CA MET A 159 6.21 -25.79 -0.63
C MET A 159 6.92 -25.24 -1.87
N GLN A 160 6.37 -25.45 -3.07
CA GLN A 160 6.96 -24.94 -4.30
C GLN A 160 7.02 -23.42 -4.34
N VAL A 161 5.90 -22.73 -4.06
CA VAL A 161 5.86 -21.27 -4.13
C VAL A 161 6.58 -20.62 -2.96
N LEU A 162 6.58 -21.23 -1.77
CA LEU A 162 7.31 -20.72 -0.61
C LEU A 162 8.83 -20.88 -0.77
N ALA A 163 9.29 -21.96 -1.40
CA ALA A 163 10.69 -22.11 -1.77
C ALA A 163 11.14 -21.00 -2.72
N GLU A 164 10.28 -20.61 -3.68
CA GLU A 164 10.58 -19.49 -4.58
C GLU A 164 10.59 -18.14 -3.84
N ALA A 165 9.64 -17.92 -2.91
CA ALA A 165 9.65 -16.72 -2.05
C ALA A 165 10.98 -16.60 -1.29
N ILE A 166 11.43 -17.68 -0.66
CA ILE A 166 12.68 -17.74 0.13
C ILE A 166 13.91 -17.60 -0.77
N ARG A 167 13.87 -18.15 -2.00
CA ARG A 167 14.95 -18.00 -2.98
C ARG A 167 15.12 -16.55 -3.42
N LEU A 168 14.02 -15.81 -3.56
CA LEU A 168 14.02 -14.40 -3.92
C LEU A 168 14.41 -13.50 -2.73
N ASP A 169 13.88 -13.80 -1.54
CA ASP A 169 14.19 -13.10 -0.30
C ASP A 169 14.11 -14.05 0.89
N GLU A 170 15.26 -14.45 1.42
CA GLU A 170 15.36 -15.38 2.53
C GLU A 170 14.96 -14.80 3.89
N THR A 171 14.74 -13.47 3.97
CA THR A 171 14.46 -12.75 5.22
C THR A 171 12.97 -12.69 5.56
N ILE A 172 12.10 -13.14 4.66
CA ILE A 172 10.65 -13.14 4.87
C ILE A 172 10.26 -14.20 5.90
N ALA A 173 10.18 -13.80 7.17
CA ALA A 173 9.89 -14.68 8.29
C ALA A 173 8.57 -15.45 8.12
N THR A 174 7.55 -14.81 7.55
CA THR A 174 6.24 -15.44 7.25
C THR A 174 6.32 -16.54 6.20
N ALA A 175 7.25 -16.45 5.23
CA ALA A 175 7.45 -17.50 4.23
C ALA A 175 8.00 -18.77 4.89
N HIS A 176 8.97 -18.64 5.80
CA HIS A 176 9.49 -19.76 6.59
C HIS A 176 8.43 -20.36 7.52
N ALA A 177 7.59 -19.53 8.15
CA ALA A 177 6.50 -19.99 9.00
C ALA A 177 5.44 -20.78 8.22
N ASN A 178 5.04 -20.28 7.05
CA ASN A 178 4.10 -20.98 6.16
C ASN A 178 4.74 -22.26 5.59
N LEU A 179 6.05 -22.27 5.34
CA LEU A 179 6.76 -23.46 4.88
C LEU A 179 6.79 -24.53 5.97
N ALA A 180 6.96 -24.13 7.24
CA ALA A 180 6.86 -25.04 8.36
C ALA A 180 5.48 -25.72 8.41
N LEU A 181 4.40 -24.96 8.23
CA LEU A 181 3.04 -25.51 8.15
C LEU A 181 2.87 -26.44 6.95
N ALA A 182 3.38 -26.07 5.77
CA ALA A 182 3.32 -26.92 4.58
C ALA A 182 4.04 -28.26 4.78
N TYR A 183 5.24 -28.23 5.40
CA TYR A 183 5.96 -29.46 5.76
C TYR A 183 5.20 -30.32 6.77
N ALA A 184 4.60 -29.70 7.79
CA ALA A 184 3.82 -30.43 8.79
C ALA A 184 2.58 -31.11 8.20
N LEU A 185 1.87 -30.42 7.30
CA LEU A 185 0.75 -31.01 6.54
C LEU A 185 1.18 -32.18 5.65
N ALA A 186 2.42 -32.17 5.16
CA ALA A 186 3.02 -33.28 4.41
C ALA A 186 3.62 -34.38 5.30
N GLY A 187 3.50 -34.28 6.64
CA GLY A 187 4.09 -35.22 7.60
C GLY A 187 5.60 -35.10 7.77
N GLN A 188 6.24 -34.07 7.21
CA GLN A 188 7.68 -33.83 7.26
C GLN A 188 8.05 -33.01 8.50
N PHE A 189 7.83 -33.56 9.70
CA PHE A 189 7.93 -32.82 10.96
C PHE A 189 9.32 -32.25 11.25
N ASP A 190 10.40 -32.96 10.92
CA ASP A 190 11.77 -32.46 11.14
C ASP A 190 12.05 -31.20 10.29
N ALA A 191 11.58 -31.19 9.03
CA ALA A 191 11.70 -30.04 8.15
C ALA A 191 10.78 -28.88 8.59
N ALA A 192 9.62 -29.20 9.15
CA ALA A 192 8.70 -28.22 9.72
C ALA A 192 9.35 -27.49 10.91
N GLU A 193 9.93 -28.23 11.86
CA GLU A 193 10.61 -27.66 13.03
C GLU A 193 11.80 -26.78 12.62
N ALA A 194 12.62 -27.21 11.65
CA ALA A 194 13.74 -26.42 11.14
C ALA A 194 13.27 -25.10 10.49
N SER A 195 12.21 -25.15 9.68
CA SER A 195 11.64 -23.96 9.02
C SER A 195 11.04 -22.99 10.04
N LEU A 196 10.37 -23.51 11.07
CA LEU A 196 9.82 -22.68 12.14
C LEU A 196 10.92 -22.00 12.96
N GLN A 197 12.00 -22.73 13.29
CA GLN A 197 13.15 -22.13 13.96
C GLN A 197 13.75 -20.99 13.13
N ARG A 198 13.83 -21.16 11.80
CA ARG A 198 14.28 -20.09 10.91
C ARG A 198 13.35 -18.88 10.95
N ALA A 199 12.03 -19.09 10.92
CA ALA A 199 11.05 -18.01 11.04
C ALA A 199 11.20 -17.23 12.36
N ILE A 200 11.32 -17.93 13.50
CA ILE A 200 11.52 -17.33 14.82
C ILE A 200 12.84 -16.54 14.87
N GLY A 201 13.92 -17.10 14.30
CA GLY A 201 15.21 -16.40 14.21
C GLY A 201 15.18 -15.13 13.36
N LEU A 202 14.20 -14.99 12.46
CA LEU A 202 13.94 -13.77 11.68
C LEU A 202 12.93 -12.82 12.35
N GLY A 203 12.51 -13.11 13.58
CA GLY A 203 11.60 -12.25 14.35
C GLY A 203 10.10 -12.57 14.16
N TYR A 204 9.74 -13.76 13.68
CA TYR A 204 8.34 -14.17 13.61
C TYR A 204 7.74 -14.36 15.02
N GLU A 205 6.83 -13.48 15.41
CA GLU A 205 6.28 -13.42 16.77
C GLU A 205 5.32 -14.57 17.09
N ASN A 206 4.61 -15.10 16.07
CA ASN A 206 3.57 -16.12 16.26
C ASN A 206 4.12 -17.56 16.21
N GLY A 207 5.41 -17.76 16.51
CA GLY A 207 6.07 -19.06 16.41
C GLY A 207 5.44 -20.13 17.31
N ALA A 208 4.98 -19.77 18.51
CA ALA A 208 4.33 -20.70 19.44
C ALA A 208 3.02 -21.27 18.89
N VAL A 209 2.24 -20.47 18.16
CA VAL A 209 0.98 -20.90 17.53
C VAL A 209 1.28 -21.95 16.45
N VAL A 210 2.27 -21.67 15.61
CA VAL A 210 2.70 -22.60 14.56
C VAL A 210 3.25 -23.89 15.18
N GLN A 211 4.04 -23.81 16.25
CA GLN A 211 4.55 -24.99 16.95
C GLN A 211 3.41 -25.87 17.48
N GLN A 212 2.36 -25.27 18.05
CA GLN A 212 1.20 -26.03 18.53
C GLN A 212 0.51 -26.76 17.38
N GLN A 213 0.29 -26.09 16.24
CA GLN A 213 -0.31 -26.72 15.05
C GLN A 213 0.52 -27.91 14.54
N ILE A 214 1.85 -27.78 14.53
CA ILE A 214 2.75 -28.88 14.16
C ILE A 214 2.56 -30.07 15.11
N ASN A 215 2.49 -29.83 16.42
CA ASN A 215 2.30 -30.89 17.42
C ASN A 215 0.93 -31.58 17.28
N ASP A 216 -0.12 -30.82 16.98
CA ASP A 216 -1.47 -31.34 16.78
C ASP A 216 -1.53 -32.23 15.53
N LEU A 217 -0.85 -31.86 14.45
CA LEU A 217 -0.73 -32.68 13.24
C LEU A 217 0.11 -33.94 13.47
N LYS A 218 1.17 -33.86 14.30
CA LYS A 218 2.03 -35.00 14.66
C LYS A 218 1.31 -36.06 15.50
N SER A 219 0.22 -35.67 16.15
CA SER A 219 -0.54 -36.53 17.07
C SER A 219 -1.75 -37.22 16.41
N GLN A 220 -2.07 -36.89 15.16
CA GLN A 220 -3.14 -37.49 14.35
C GLN A 220 -2.62 -38.73 13.61
#